data_AF-A0AAP5TA24-F1
#
_entry.id   AF-A0AAP5TA24-F1
#
_cell.length_a   1.000
_cell.length_b   1.000
_cell.length_c   1.000
_cell.angle_alpha   90.00
_cell.angle_beta   90.00
_cell.angle_gamma   90.00
#
_symmetry.space_group_name_H-M   'P 1'
#
loop_
_entity.id
_entity.type
_entity.pdbx_description
1 polymer ?
#
loop_
_entity_poly.entity_id
_entity_poly.type
_entity_poly.pdbx_seq_one_letter_code
_entity_poly.pdbx_strand_id
1 'polypeptide(L)'
;MVDKIYFGRQPSYAPLIKSPIWGLIVLFFLMSLSVPLWIALVAGVGVILALLLVYYPTYIFHLYDRWMISENGIRYLPMKTYGEKLHIILFPKQNNFRSIQFENIQTARIISRTEVKDSSDVVAFGAYIPEVFMPWMLKPHILEIKQMDGKLVYLDLSWDFRNNKQATNSKMIQLQNIFKKENKIIMDVDL
;
A
#
# COMPACT_ATOMS: atom_id res chain seq x y z
N MET A 1 13.33 0.68 26.50
CA MET A 1 12.51 -0.13 25.58
C MET A 1 12.23 0.75 24.39
N VAL A 2 12.82 0.47 23.22
CA VAL A 2 12.40 1.18 21.99
C VAL A 2 11.08 0.57 21.55
N ASP A 3 10.07 1.43 21.43
CA ASP A 3 8.73 1.06 21.02
C ASP A 3 8.71 0.57 19.56
N LYS A 4 7.86 -0.43 19.28
CA LYS A 4 7.61 -0.89 17.91
C LYS A 4 6.86 0.20 17.15
N ILE A 5 7.43 0.69 16.06
CA ILE A 5 6.80 1.72 15.24
C ILE A 5 6.15 1.05 14.04
N TYR A 6 4.86 1.31 13.83
CA TYR A 6 4.08 0.78 12.73
C TYR A 6 3.85 1.84 11.67
N PHE A 7 3.98 1.42 10.42
CA PHE A 7 3.68 2.18 9.22
C PHE A 7 2.73 1.38 8.32
N GLY A 8 2.05 2.11 7.44
CA GLY A 8 1.11 1.61 6.47
C GLY A 8 -0.17 1.05 7.07
N ARG A 9 -0.99 0.46 6.19
CA ARG A 9 -2.33 -0.03 6.52
C ARG A 9 -2.35 -1.54 6.59
N GLN A 10 -2.97 -2.08 7.64
CA GLN A 10 -3.17 -3.52 7.75
C GLN A 10 -4.11 -4.04 6.64
N PRO A 11 -3.76 -5.16 5.97
CA PRO A 11 -4.67 -5.87 5.09
C PRO A 11 -6.01 -6.15 5.76
N SER A 12 -7.09 -6.02 5.00
CA SER A 12 -8.45 -6.19 5.49
C SER A 12 -9.28 -6.98 4.49
N TYR A 13 -10.46 -7.46 4.91
CA TYR A 13 -11.42 -8.13 4.03
C TYR A 13 -12.14 -7.18 3.07
N ALA A 14 -11.79 -5.89 3.05
CA ALA A 14 -12.46 -4.90 2.22
C ALA A 14 -12.47 -5.24 0.72
N PRO A 15 -11.39 -5.75 0.09
CA PRO A 15 -11.43 -6.20 -1.30
C PRO A 15 -12.48 -7.28 -1.56
N LEU A 16 -12.60 -8.25 -0.65
CA LEU A 16 -13.52 -9.37 -0.75
C LEU A 16 -14.98 -8.96 -0.54
N ILE A 17 -15.22 -7.92 0.26
CA ILE A 17 -16.57 -7.40 0.51
C ILE A 17 -16.99 -6.41 -0.59
N LYS A 18 -16.07 -5.52 -1.02
CA LYS A 18 -16.38 -4.47 -1.99
C LYS A 18 -16.51 -5.00 -3.41
N SER A 19 -15.74 -6.03 -3.80
CA SER A 19 -15.83 -6.57 -5.17
C SER A 19 -17.23 -7.11 -5.51
N PRO A 20 -17.87 -7.95 -4.66
CA PRO A 20 -19.25 -8.38 -4.87
C PRO A 20 -20.25 -7.22 -4.92
N ILE A 21 -20.10 -6.20 -4.08
CA ILE A 21 -20.96 -5.01 -4.11
C ILE A 21 -20.91 -4.34 -5.48
N TRP A 22 -19.70 -4.16 -6.05
CA TRP A 22 -19.54 -3.59 -7.39
C TRP A 22 -20.09 -4.49 -8.49
N GLY A 23 -19.88 -5.80 -8.39
CA GLY A 23 -20.49 -6.75 -9.32
C GLY A 23 -22.02 -6.69 -9.31
N LEU A 24 -22.62 -6.58 -8.13
CA LEU A 24 -24.07 -6.42 -7.97
C LEU A 24 -24.56 -5.09 -8.53
N ILE A 25 -23.85 -3.99 -8.31
CA ILE A 25 -24.20 -2.68 -8.89
C ILE A 25 -24.25 -2.78 -10.41
N VAL A 26 -23.24 -3.38 -11.04
CA VAL A 26 -23.20 -3.55 -12.51
C VAL A 26 -24.30 -4.49 -12.99
N LEU A 27 -24.57 -5.58 -12.28
CA LEU A 27 -25.69 -6.48 -12.57
C LEU A 27 -27.03 -5.72 -12.57
N PHE A 28 -27.35 -5.01 -11.49
CA PHE A 28 -28.61 -4.27 -11.38
C PHE A 28 -28.72 -3.14 -12.40
N PHE A 29 -27.61 -2.46 -12.68
CA PHE A 29 -27.56 -1.43 -13.71
C PHE A 29 -27.84 -1.99 -15.11
N LEU A 30 -27.28 -3.15 -15.48
CA LEU A 30 -27.55 -3.77 -16.78
C LEU A 30 -28.99 -4.29 -16.86
N MET A 31 -29.52 -4.82 -15.76
CA MET A 31 -30.93 -5.25 -15.69
C MET A 31 -31.90 -4.08 -15.89
N SER A 32 -31.60 -2.89 -15.36
CA SER A 32 -32.45 -1.70 -15.59
C SER A 32 -32.45 -1.23 -17.05
N LEU A 33 -31.41 -1.58 -17.81
CA LEU A 33 -31.32 -1.35 -19.25
C LEU A 33 -31.95 -2.48 -20.10
N SER A 34 -32.73 -3.37 -19.48
CA SER A 34 -33.37 -4.51 -20.13
C SER A 34 -32.41 -5.49 -20.84
N VAL A 35 -31.15 -5.53 -20.39
CA VAL A 35 -30.16 -6.52 -20.85
C VAL A 35 -30.57 -7.92 -20.36
N PRO A 36 -30.47 -8.98 -21.20
CA PRO A 36 -30.75 -10.35 -20.77
C PRO A 36 -30.02 -10.73 -19.48
N LEU A 37 -30.73 -11.38 -18.55
CA LEU A 37 -30.22 -11.72 -17.22
C LEU A 37 -28.87 -12.46 -17.26
N TRP A 38 -28.70 -13.39 -18.21
CA TRP A 38 -27.46 -14.16 -18.34
C TRP A 38 -26.26 -13.26 -18.71
N ILE A 39 -26.45 -12.25 -19.57
CA ILE A 39 -25.40 -11.29 -19.94
C ILE A 39 -25.06 -10.42 -18.73
N ALA A 40 -26.09 -9.93 -18.04
CA ALA A 40 -25.91 -9.10 -16.85
C ALA A 40 -25.17 -9.86 -15.74
N LEU A 41 -25.47 -11.15 -15.54
CA LEU A 41 -24.77 -12.04 -14.61
C LEU A 41 -23.30 -12.22 -15.00
N VAL A 42 -23.01 -12.54 -16.26
CA VAL A 42 -21.63 -12.69 -16.75
C VAL A 42 -20.84 -11.40 -16.56
N ALA A 43 -21.44 -10.24 -16.86
CA ALA A 43 -20.80 -8.95 -16.66
C ALA A 43 -20.54 -8.66 -15.17
N GLY A 44 -21.52 -8.89 -14.29
CA GLY A 44 -21.37 -8.69 -12.85
C GLY A 44 -20.27 -9.57 -12.24
N VAL A 45 -20.26 -10.86 -12.59
CA VAL A 45 -19.18 -11.79 -12.19
C VAL A 45 -17.83 -11.36 -12.78
N GLY A 46 -17.82 -10.94 -14.04
CA GLY A 46 -16.62 -10.41 -14.71
C GLY A 46 -16.00 -9.24 -13.95
N VAL A 47 -16.82 -8.31 -13.45
CA VAL A 47 -16.36 -7.18 -12.62
C VAL A 47 -15.78 -7.66 -11.29
N ILE A 48 -16.40 -8.63 -10.63
CA ILE A 48 -15.87 -9.21 -9.38
C ILE A 48 -14.49 -9.81 -9.61
N LEU A 49 -14.34 -10.62 -10.67
CA LEU A 49 -13.07 -11.26 -11.02
C LEU A 49 -12.01 -10.22 -11.42
N ALA A 50 -12.38 -9.22 -12.22
CA ALA A 50 -11.47 -8.14 -12.60
C ALA A 50 -10.97 -7.37 -11.37
N LEU A 51 -11.85 -7.08 -10.41
CA LEU A 51 -11.45 -6.41 -9.17
C LEU A 51 -10.51 -7.29 -8.33
N LEU A 52 -10.89 -8.53 -8.06
CA LEU A 52 -10.12 -9.43 -7.16
C LEU A 52 -8.81 -9.92 -7.76
N LEU A 53 -8.77 -10.19 -9.07
CA LEU A 53 -7.63 -10.82 -9.73
C LEU A 53 -6.73 -9.80 -10.45
N VAL A 54 -7.25 -8.63 -10.82
CA VAL A 54 -6.45 -7.64 -11.55
C VAL A 54 -6.26 -6.38 -10.72
N TYR A 55 -7.34 -5.71 -10.36
CA TYR A 55 -7.27 -4.40 -9.70
C TYR A 55 -6.54 -4.47 -8.34
N TYR A 56 -7.07 -5.24 -7.40
CA TYR A 56 -6.51 -5.31 -6.04
C TYR A 56 -5.08 -5.85 -6.03
N PRO A 57 -4.73 -6.94 -6.73
CA PRO A 57 -3.34 -7.41 -6.79
C PRO A 57 -2.39 -6.40 -7.43
N THR A 58 -2.85 -5.58 -8.36
CA THR A 58 -2.01 -4.53 -8.96
C THR A 58 -1.68 -3.44 -7.93
N TYR A 59 -2.68 -3.01 -7.17
CA TYR A 59 -2.55 -1.85 -6.27
C TYR A 59 -2.39 -2.17 -4.78
N ILE A 60 -2.27 -3.44 -4.40
CA ILE A 60 -2.22 -3.86 -3.00
C ILE A 60 -1.11 -3.19 -2.19
N PHE A 61 0.03 -2.90 -2.82
CA PHE A 61 1.17 -2.22 -2.20
C PHE A 61 0.74 -0.87 -1.64
N HIS A 62 0.08 -0.06 -2.46
CA HIS A 62 -0.42 1.25 -2.03
C HIS A 62 -1.63 1.19 -1.09
N LEU A 63 -2.39 0.09 -1.13
CA LEU A 63 -3.61 -0.07 -0.33
C LEU A 63 -3.34 -0.62 1.07
N TYR A 64 -2.37 -1.55 1.20
CA TYR A 64 -2.22 -2.40 2.39
C TYR A 64 -0.77 -2.77 2.74
N ASP A 65 0.21 -1.90 2.47
CA ASP A 65 1.61 -2.17 2.84
C ASP A 65 1.91 -1.87 4.32
N ARG A 66 1.44 -2.75 5.21
CA ARG A 66 1.81 -2.66 6.62
C ARG A 66 3.22 -3.18 6.85
N TRP A 67 4.01 -2.38 7.54
CA TRP A 67 5.32 -2.79 8.05
C TRP A 67 5.60 -2.15 9.41
N MET A 68 6.63 -2.65 10.08
CA MET A 68 7.06 -2.16 11.38
C MET A 68 8.57 -2.19 11.51
N ILE A 69 9.10 -1.26 12.29
CA ILE A 69 10.49 -1.24 12.71
C ILE A 69 10.60 -1.47 14.22
N SER A 70 11.62 -2.22 14.60
CA SER A 70 11.95 -2.55 15.99
C SER A 70 13.47 -2.58 16.16
N GLU A 71 13.95 -2.76 17.39
CA GLU A 71 15.39 -2.88 17.68
C GLU A 71 16.08 -4.00 16.86
N ASN A 72 15.35 -5.08 16.56
CA ASN A 72 15.92 -6.23 15.86
C ASN A 72 15.88 -6.11 14.32
N GLY A 73 15.34 -5.00 13.80
CA GLY A 73 15.16 -4.77 12.37
C GLY A 73 13.73 -4.48 11.94
N ILE A 74 13.47 -4.71 10.65
CA ILE A 74 12.24 -4.31 9.96
C ILE A 74 11.43 -5.54 9.60
N ARG A 75 10.13 -5.53 9.92
CA ARG A 75 9.18 -6.57 9.52
C ARG A 75 8.17 -6.00 8.54
N TYR A 76 7.98 -6.67 7.41
CA TYR A 76 7.16 -6.20 6.31
C TYR A 76 6.36 -7.33 5.66
N LEU A 77 5.31 -6.97 4.94
CA LEU A 77 4.50 -7.93 4.18
C LEU A 77 5.16 -8.23 2.83
N PRO A 78 5.43 -9.49 2.50
CA PRO A 78 5.97 -9.82 1.18
C PRO A 78 4.91 -9.59 0.11
N MET A 79 5.20 -8.75 -0.88
CA MET A 79 4.29 -8.44 -1.99
C MET A 79 4.98 -8.54 -3.37
N LYS A 80 6.05 -9.32 -3.47
CA LYS A 80 6.89 -9.37 -4.68
C LYS A 80 6.21 -10.14 -5.80
N THR A 81 5.56 -11.25 -5.47
CA THR A 81 4.93 -12.15 -6.43
C THR A 81 3.41 -11.98 -6.43
N TYR A 82 2.78 -12.28 -7.55
CA TYR A 82 1.32 -12.23 -7.67
C TYR A 82 0.62 -13.16 -6.66
N GLY A 83 1.18 -14.34 -6.39
CA GLY A 83 0.66 -15.28 -5.39
C GLY A 83 0.69 -14.72 -3.97
N GLU A 84 1.78 -14.04 -3.58
CA GLU A 84 1.85 -13.35 -2.28
C GLU A 84 0.77 -12.25 -2.17
N LYS A 85 0.58 -11.46 -3.23
CA LYS A 85 -0.44 -10.41 -3.26
C LYS A 85 -1.86 -10.97 -3.16
N LEU A 86 -2.17 -12.02 -3.91
CA LEU A 86 -3.46 -12.71 -3.82
C LEU A 86 -3.68 -13.34 -2.44
N HIS A 87 -2.65 -13.94 -1.85
CA HIS A 87 -2.75 -14.51 -0.51
C HIS A 87 -3.13 -13.45 0.53
N ILE A 88 -2.55 -12.25 0.44
CA ILE A 88 -2.91 -11.13 1.33
C ILE A 88 -4.36 -10.68 1.14
N ILE A 89 -4.86 -10.69 -0.09
CA ILE A 89 -6.25 -10.31 -0.41
C ILE A 89 -7.25 -11.35 0.11
N LEU A 90 -6.96 -12.64 -0.12
CA LEU A 90 -7.83 -13.75 0.23
C LEU A 90 -7.80 -14.07 1.73
N PHE A 91 -6.62 -13.91 2.36
CA PHE A 91 -6.37 -14.30 3.76
C PHE A 91 -5.69 -13.16 4.57
N PRO A 92 -6.33 -11.99 4.70
CA PRO A 92 -5.71 -10.79 5.29
C PRO A 92 -5.27 -10.94 6.76
N LYS A 93 -5.78 -11.95 7.48
CA LYS A 93 -5.41 -12.25 8.88
C LYS A 93 -4.28 -13.29 9.02
N GLN A 94 -3.92 -14.00 7.96
CA GLN A 94 -2.93 -15.10 8.01
C GLN A 94 -1.58 -14.70 7.42
N ASN A 95 -1.32 -13.40 7.32
CA ASN A 95 -0.14 -12.90 6.62
C ASN A 95 1.15 -13.13 7.42
N ASN A 96 2.12 -13.76 6.75
CA ASN A 96 3.45 -13.99 7.28
C ASN A 96 4.37 -12.81 6.98
N PHE A 97 4.67 -12.01 8.00
CA PHE A 97 5.65 -10.92 7.88
C PHE A 97 7.05 -11.48 7.70
N ARG A 98 7.76 -10.99 6.68
CA ARG A 98 9.22 -11.22 6.53
C ARG A 98 9.97 -10.23 7.41
N SER A 99 11.15 -10.62 7.88
CA SER A 99 12.02 -9.79 8.71
C SER A 99 13.34 -9.52 8.01
N ILE A 100 13.85 -8.29 8.12
CA ILE A 100 15.18 -7.86 7.70
C ILE A 100 15.89 -7.37 8.95
N GLN A 101 16.96 -8.05 9.36
CA GLN A 101 17.82 -7.57 10.44
C GLN A 101 18.68 -6.41 9.95
N PHE A 102 19.02 -5.45 10.83
CA PHE A 102 19.83 -4.29 10.46
C PHE A 102 21.21 -4.66 9.92
N GLU A 103 21.79 -5.75 10.43
CA GLU A 103 23.04 -6.32 9.95
C GLU A 103 22.99 -6.62 8.45
N ASN A 104 21.84 -7.08 7.93
CA ASN A 104 21.66 -7.43 6.53
C ASN A 104 21.31 -6.23 5.63
N ILE A 105 21.17 -5.03 6.19
CA ILE A 105 20.86 -3.81 5.42
C ILE A 105 22.17 -3.17 4.94
N GLN A 106 22.34 -3.06 3.63
CA GLN A 106 23.46 -2.35 3.02
C GLN A 106 23.21 -0.85 3.03
N THR A 107 22.08 -0.40 2.50
CA THR A 107 21.68 1.00 2.44
C THR A 107 20.18 1.15 2.65
N ALA A 108 19.78 2.29 3.20
CA ALA A 108 18.39 2.71 3.26
C ALA A 108 18.26 4.12 2.70
N ARG A 109 17.25 4.35 1.87
CA ARG A 109 16.95 5.68 1.32
C ARG A 109 15.45 5.94 1.28
N ILE A 110 15.06 7.17 1.56
CA ILE A 110 13.68 7.62 1.42
C ILE A 110 13.57 8.28 0.05
N ILE A 111 12.62 7.80 -0.73
CA ILE A 111 12.29 8.30 -2.05
C ILE A 111 10.98 9.05 -1.92
N SER A 112 11.03 10.38 -2.03
CA SER A 112 9.85 11.25 -1.94
C SER A 112 9.71 12.05 -3.23
N ARG A 113 8.48 12.16 -3.75
CA ARG A 113 8.19 13.15 -4.79
C ARG A 113 7.86 14.49 -4.11
N THR A 114 8.70 15.50 -4.32
CA THR A 114 8.50 16.84 -3.73
C THR A 114 7.26 17.53 -4.29
N GLU A 115 6.70 18.46 -3.52
CA GLU A 115 5.50 19.22 -3.86
C GLU A 115 5.70 20.03 -5.16
N VAL A 116 5.29 19.50 -6.31
CA VAL A 116 4.92 20.39 -7.41
C VAL A 116 3.64 21.10 -6.95
N LYS A 117 3.81 22.37 -6.54
CA LYS A 117 2.71 23.32 -6.38
C LYS A 117 2.15 23.62 -7.77
N ASP A 118 1.39 22.68 -8.33
CA ASP A 118 0.55 23.01 -9.48
C ASP A 118 -0.84 23.35 -8.96
N SER A 119 -1.20 24.63 -9.06
CA SER A 119 -2.51 25.15 -8.69
C SER A 119 -3.65 24.59 -9.55
N SER A 120 -3.33 23.83 -10.61
CA SER A 120 -4.27 23.09 -11.44
C SER A 120 -4.69 21.73 -10.86
N ASP A 121 -3.96 21.17 -9.89
CA ASP A 121 -4.24 19.80 -9.35
C ASP A 121 -5.36 19.77 -8.29
N VAL A 122 -5.82 20.95 -7.85
CA VAL A 122 -6.80 21.08 -6.76
C VAL A 122 -8.23 21.31 -7.27
N VAL A 123 -8.42 21.68 -8.55
CA VAL A 123 -9.72 22.22 -9.01
C VAL A 123 -10.62 21.21 -9.72
N ALA A 124 -10.12 20.09 -10.24
CA ALA A 124 -10.96 19.18 -11.03
C ALA A 124 -11.86 18.25 -10.19
N PHE A 125 -11.53 17.97 -8.92
CA PHE A 125 -12.32 17.12 -8.04
C PHE A 125 -12.35 17.65 -6.60
N GLY A 126 -13.17 18.66 -6.34
CA GLY A 126 -13.53 19.10 -4.98
C GLY A 126 -14.27 18.05 -4.13
N ALA A 127 -14.08 16.75 -4.40
CA ALA A 127 -14.79 15.63 -3.82
C ALA A 127 -13.80 14.58 -3.30
N TYR A 128 -14.07 14.06 -2.12
CA TYR A 128 -13.42 12.91 -1.48
C TYR A 128 -12.92 11.86 -2.50
N ILE A 129 -11.60 11.71 -2.63
CA ILE A 129 -10.96 10.68 -3.47
C ILE A 129 -10.95 9.37 -2.69
N PRO A 130 -11.79 8.37 -3.03
CA PRO A 130 -11.86 7.18 -2.22
C PRO A 130 -10.58 6.35 -2.45
N GLU A 131 -9.92 6.06 -1.34
CA GLU A 131 -8.63 5.37 -1.23
C GLU A 131 -8.54 4.09 -2.07
N VAL A 132 -9.68 3.41 -2.20
CA VAL A 132 -9.80 2.16 -2.92
C VAL A 132 -9.78 2.33 -4.42
N PHE A 133 -10.20 3.48 -4.97
CA PHE A 133 -10.36 3.62 -6.43
C PHE A 133 -9.16 4.23 -7.12
N MET A 134 -8.37 5.05 -6.42
CA MET A 134 -7.26 5.76 -7.06
C MET A 134 -5.98 5.77 -6.20
N PRO A 135 -5.46 4.60 -5.80
CA PRO A 135 -4.23 4.51 -5.00
C PRO A 135 -2.99 5.05 -5.72
N TRP A 136 -2.96 5.04 -7.06
CA TRP A 136 -1.87 5.62 -7.85
C TRP A 136 -1.76 7.15 -7.77
N MET A 137 -2.78 7.83 -7.24
CA MET A 137 -2.75 9.29 -7.03
C MET A 137 -2.13 9.67 -5.68
N LEU A 138 -1.75 8.69 -4.85
CA LEU A 138 -0.98 8.95 -3.64
C LEU A 138 0.41 9.46 -4.02
N LYS A 139 0.84 10.57 -3.41
CA LYS A 139 2.20 11.08 -3.57
C LYS A 139 3.18 10.08 -2.96
N PRO A 140 4.07 9.46 -3.76
CA PRO A 140 4.90 8.38 -3.28
C PRO A 140 5.90 8.91 -2.25
N HIS A 141 5.85 8.32 -1.06
CA HIS A 141 6.89 8.38 -0.05
C HIS A 141 7.27 6.93 0.24
N ILE A 142 8.44 6.49 -0.22
CA ILE A 142 8.82 5.08 -0.19
C ILE A 142 10.18 4.97 0.49
N LEU A 143 10.27 4.11 1.50
CA LEU A 143 11.55 3.69 2.06
C LEU A 143 12.08 2.51 1.23
N GLU A 144 13.17 2.74 0.51
CA GLU A 144 13.89 1.68 -0.19
C GLU A 144 15.03 1.16 0.68
N ILE A 145 15.07 -0.16 0.84
CA ILE A 145 16.09 -0.89 1.56
C ILE A 145 16.83 -1.79 0.57
N LYS A 146 18.14 -1.60 0.48
CA LYS A 146 19.03 -2.52 -0.22
C LYS A 146 19.67 -3.45 0.79
N GLN A 147 19.50 -4.75 0.60
CA GLN A 147 20.14 -5.77 1.42
C GLN A 147 21.56 -6.07 0.93
N MET A 148 22.38 -6.69 1.79
CA MET A 148 23.75 -7.10 1.45
C MET A 148 23.81 -8.07 0.27
N ASP A 149 22.79 -8.89 0.06
CA ASP A 149 22.67 -9.81 -1.07
C ASP A 149 22.21 -9.13 -2.38
N GLY A 150 22.06 -7.80 -2.35
CA GLY A 150 21.61 -6.99 -3.49
C GLY A 150 20.10 -6.93 -3.68
N LYS A 151 19.29 -7.63 -2.87
CA LYS A 151 17.83 -7.54 -2.96
C LYS A 151 17.32 -6.17 -2.52
N LEU A 152 16.40 -5.61 -3.30
CA LEU A 152 15.69 -4.38 -2.97
C LEU A 152 14.34 -4.70 -2.33
N VAL A 153 14.01 -3.97 -1.28
CA VAL A 153 12.72 -3.99 -0.60
C VAL A 153 12.19 -2.57 -0.55
N TYR A 154 10.96 -2.39 -1.01
CA TYR A 154 10.25 -1.11 -0.99
C TYR A 154 9.18 -1.17 0.09
N LEU A 155 9.09 -0.12 0.90
CA LEU A 155 8.13 0.03 1.98
C LEU A 155 7.41 1.36 1.82
N ASP A 156 6.09 1.34 1.70
CA ASP A 156 5.26 2.50 1.48
C ASP A 156 5.04 3.28 2.79
N LEU A 157 5.26 4.59 2.74
CA LEU A 157 4.98 5.57 3.80
C LEU A 157 3.85 6.53 3.39
N SER A 158 3.43 6.51 2.13
CA SER A 158 2.50 7.47 1.53
C SER A 158 1.17 7.54 2.28
N TRP A 159 0.74 6.40 2.81
CA TRP A 159 -0.48 6.26 3.60
C TRP A 159 -0.44 7.05 4.92
N ASP A 160 0.64 6.92 5.69
CA ASP A 160 0.82 7.64 6.95
C ASP A 160 0.88 9.16 6.70
N PHE A 161 1.65 9.58 5.68
CA PHE A 161 1.80 10.99 5.31
C PHE A 161 0.48 11.65 4.92
N ARG A 162 -0.38 10.94 4.17
CA ARG A 162 -1.72 11.44 3.79
C ARG A 162 -2.62 11.63 5.00
N ASN A 163 -2.64 10.66 5.91
CA ASN A 163 -3.61 10.64 7.00
C ASN A 163 -3.22 11.53 8.19
N ASN A 164 -1.92 11.59 8.51
CA ASN A 164 -1.44 12.41 9.62
C ASN A 164 0.03 12.81 9.41
N LYS A 165 0.28 13.88 8.65
CA LYS A 165 1.62 14.38 8.34
C LYS A 165 2.46 14.64 9.60
N GLN A 166 1.88 15.25 10.63
CA GLN A 166 2.61 15.58 11.87
C GLN A 166 3.02 14.33 12.65
N ALA A 167 2.10 13.39 12.87
CA ALA A 167 2.44 12.13 13.54
C ALA A 167 3.45 11.31 12.74
N THR A 168 3.34 11.34 11.40
CA THR A 168 4.27 10.64 10.51
C THR A 168 5.67 11.21 10.61
N ASN A 169 5.83 12.54 10.62
CA ASN A 169 7.12 13.18 10.83
C ASN A 169 7.77 12.74 12.15
N SER A 170 7.00 12.66 13.24
CA SER A 170 7.49 12.14 14.52
C SER A 170 7.96 10.69 14.43
N LYS A 171 7.20 9.82 13.75
CA LYS A 171 7.61 8.42 13.49
C LYS A 171 8.88 8.35 12.63
N MET A 172 9.04 9.24 11.65
CA MET A 172 10.22 9.30 10.78
C MET A 172 11.47 9.70 11.55
N ILE A 173 11.38 10.67 12.47
CA ILE A 173 12.49 11.03 13.36
C ILE A 173 12.92 9.83 14.21
N GLN A 174 11.95 9.10 14.77
CA GLN A 174 12.25 7.89 15.55
C GLN A 174 12.91 6.80 14.67
N LEU A 175 12.42 6.61 13.44
CA LEU A 175 13.01 5.69 12.48
C LEU A 175 14.47 6.07 12.17
N GLN A 176 14.75 7.35 11.89
CA GLN A 176 16.12 7.83 11.66
C GLN A 176 17.02 7.59 12.88
N ASN A 177 16.52 7.82 14.10
CA ASN A 177 17.26 7.55 15.33
C ASN A 177 17.59 6.07 15.51
N ILE A 178 16.67 5.16 15.17
CA ILE A 178 16.92 3.71 15.21
C ILE A 178 18.02 3.34 14.22
N PHE A 179 17.95 3.80 12.97
CA PHE A 179 19.01 3.53 11.99
C PHE A 179 20.37 4.10 12.41
N LYS A 180 20.40 5.32 12.97
CA LYS A 180 21.62 5.95 13.47
C LYS A 180 22.27 5.16 14.61
N LYS A 181 21.46 4.61 15.53
CA LYS A 181 21.94 3.75 16.62
C LYS A 181 22.65 2.50 16.09
N GLU A 182 22.18 1.96 14.97
CA GLU A 182 22.75 0.79 14.30
C GLU A 182 23.90 1.16 13.32
N ASN A 183 24.44 2.38 13.41
CA ASN A 183 25.48 2.92 12.51
C ASN A 183 25.09 2.86 11.02
N LYS A 184 23.79 2.99 10.71
CA LYS A 184 23.26 3.10 9.35
C LYS A 184 22.75 4.52 9.12
N ILE A 185 23.01 5.07 7.93
CA ILE A 185 22.52 6.39 7.52
C ILE A 185 21.38 6.19 6.52
N ILE A 186 20.29 6.93 6.72
CA ILE A 186 19.20 7.02 5.75
C ILE A 186 19.46 8.23 4.86
N MET A 187 19.48 8.03 3.55
CA MET A 187 19.60 9.11 2.58
C MET A 187 18.21 9.58 2.13
N ASP A 188 17.94 10.88 2.19
CA ASP A 188 16.75 11.45 1.56
C ASP A 188 17.05 11.74 0.09
N VAL A 189 16.19 11.22 -0.79
CA VAL A 189 16.27 11.40 -2.24
C VAL A 189 14.95 12.00 -2.70
N ASP A 190 14.98 13.27 -3.06
CA ASP A 190 13.87 13.95 -3.72
C ASP A 190 13.89 13.63 -5.22
N LEU A 191 12.79 13.08 -5.73
CA LEU A 191 12.53 12.81 -7.15
C LEU A 191 11.72 13.92 -7.81
#